data_AF-A0A2H6NKY1-F1
#
_entry.id   AF-A0A2H6NKY1-F1
#
_cell.length_a   1.000
_cell.length_b   1.000
_cell.length_c   1.000
_cell.angle_alpha   90.00
_cell.angle_beta   90.00
_cell.angle_gamma   90.00
#
_symmetry.space_group_name_H-M   'P 1'
#
loop_
_entity.id
_entity.type
_entity.pdbx_description
1 polymer ?
#
loop_
_entity_poly.entity_id
_entity_poly.type
_entity_poly.pdbx_seq_one_letter_code
_entity_poly.pdbx_strand_id
1 'polypeptide(L)'
;PLYVSWNGCICLYPRGLEPSQIWQMDVTQYPSFAPWKYLHVTIDTCSGFIMATPQRGETAKHVINHCIRTFASLGRPKEIKTDNGPAYTSSALAAFCNQWGITHKFGIPWNSQGQAIIERANQTLKFALRKVQGSQGKITLG
;
A
#
# COMPACT_ATOMS: atom_id res chain seq x y z
N PRO A 1 -8.12 2.06 11.19
CA PRO A 1 -7.66 2.30 9.79
C PRO A 1 -7.68 3.81 9.50
N LEU A 2 -6.56 4.40 9.10
CA LEU A 2 -6.50 5.80 8.70
C LEU A 2 -6.94 5.89 7.23
N TYR A 3 -7.94 6.71 6.94
CA TYR A 3 -8.49 6.91 5.60
C TYR A 3 -8.07 8.30 5.08
N VAL A 4 -7.54 8.37 3.87
CA VAL A 4 -7.23 9.62 3.16
C VAL A 4 -7.71 9.47 1.71
N SER A 5 -8.64 10.32 1.27
CA SER A 5 -9.14 10.40 -0.11
C SER A 5 -8.44 11.55 -0.86
N TRP A 6 -8.17 11.38 -2.16
CA TRP A 6 -7.33 12.27 -2.96
C TRP A 6 -8.05 12.79 -4.22
N ASN A 7 -7.75 14.05 -4.61
CA ASN A 7 -8.19 14.69 -5.86
C ASN A 7 -6.98 15.14 -6.71
N GLY A 8 -6.78 14.50 -7.87
CA GLY A 8 -6.24 15.11 -9.09
C GLY A 8 -4.71 15.24 -9.31
N CYS A 9 -4.19 14.53 -10.32
CA CYS A 9 -3.07 14.89 -11.23
C CYS A 9 -2.82 13.72 -12.21
N ILE A 10 -2.88 13.96 -13.52
CA ILE A 10 -2.79 12.95 -14.60
C ILE A 10 -1.31 12.70 -14.95
N CYS A 11 -0.83 11.46 -14.78
CA CYS A 11 0.48 11.00 -15.28
C CYS A 11 0.32 9.66 -16.02
N LEU A 12 1.01 9.55 -17.17
CA LEU A 12 0.93 8.54 -18.23
C LEU A 12 1.47 7.13 -17.85
N TYR A 13 1.06 6.59 -16.71
CA TYR A 13 1.19 5.16 -16.40
C TYR A 13 -0.19 4.51 -16.41
N PRO A 14 -0.35 3.23 -16.80
CA PRO A 14 -1.67 2.61 -16.82
C PRO A 14 -2.22 2.54 -15.39
N ARG A 15 -3.04 3.55 -15.09
CA ARG A 15 -4.00 3.55 -13.98
C ARG A 15 -5.11 2.60 -14.37
N GLY A 16 -5.72 1.97 -13.37
CA GLY A 16 -7.02 1.36 -13.57
C GLY A 16 -7.96 2.38 -14.20
N LEU A 17 -8.69 1.97 -15.24
CA LEU A 17 -9.82 2.74 -15.75
C LEU A 17 -11.00 2.63 -14.79
N GLU A 18 -11.05 1.53 -14.03
CA GLU A 18 -12.07 1.26 -13.01
C GLU A 18 -11.44 1.06 -11.62
N PRO A 19 -12.19 1.36 -10.54
CA PRO A 19 -11.79 1.02 -9.18
C PRO A 19 -11.45 -0.48 -9.04
N SER A 20 -10.45 -0.79 -8.23
CA SER A 20 -9.99 -2.17 -8.01
C SER A 20 -9.58 -2.90 -9.29
N GLN A 21 -9.13 -2.18 -10.32
CA GLN A 21 -8.52 -2.79 -11.48
C GLN A 21 -7.03 -3.02 -11.26
N ILE A 22 -6.29 -1.99 -10.85
CA ILE A 22 -4.84 -2.05 -10.67
C ILE A 22 -4.48 -1.44 -9.32
N TRP A 23 -3.92 -2.26 -8.46
CA TRP A 23 -3.34 -1.83 -7.19
C TRP A 23 -1.82 -1.76 -7.29
N GLN A 24 -1.25 -0.79 -6.58
CA GLN A 24 0.19 -0.76 -6.30
C GLN A 24 0.41 -0.97 -4.81
N MET A 25 1.38 -1.81 -4.49
CA MET A 25 1.71 -2.14 -3.10
C MET A 25 3.18 -1.93 -2.83
N ASP A 26 3.47 -1.43 -1.63
CA ASP A 26 4.81 -1.23 -1.11
C ASP A 26 4.83 -1.39 0.42
N VAL A 27 6.02 -1.62 0.97
CA VAL A 27 6.24 -1.58 2.42
C VAL A 27 7.13 -0.39 2.76
N THR A 28 6.65 0.46 3.67
CA THR A 28 7.43 1.57 4.19
C THR A 28 7.55 1.49 5.71
N GLN A 29 8.65 2.00 6.25
CA GLN A 29 8.87 1.98 7.69
C GLN A 29 8.48 3.31 8.34
N TYR A 30 7.85 3.20 9.51
CA TYR A 30 7.55 4.31 10.41
C TYR A 30 8.02 3.94 11.83
N PRO A 31 9.27 4.28 12.20
CA PRO A 31 9.91 3.80 13.43
C PRO A 31 9.13 4.07 14.72
N SER A 32 8.39 5.18 14.80
CA SER A 32 7.58 5.54 15.96
C SER A 32 6.46 4.54 16.29
N PHE A 33 6.15 3.61 15.38
CA PHE A 33 5.17 2.54 15.60
C PHE A 33 5.79 1.24 16.11
N ALA A 34 7.08 1.23 16.46
CA ALA A 34 7.73 0.05 17.01
C ALA A 34 6.90 -0.58 18.15
N PRO A 35 6.72 -1.92 18.17
CA PRO A 35 7.35 -2.91 17.28
C PRO A 35 6.68 -3.10 15.90
N TRP A 36 5.58 -2.42 15.61
CA TRP A 36 4.77 -2.54 14.38
C TRP A 36 5.15 -1.50 13.31
N LYS A 37 6.45 -1.26 13.15
CA LYS A 37 6.99 -0.18 12.33
C LYS A 37 6.86 -0.39 10.82
N TYR A 38 6.49 -1.59 10.36
CA TYR A 38 6.39 -1.93 8.95
C TYR A 38 4.97 -1.66 8.46
N LEU A 39 4.79 -0.56 7.73
CA LEU A 39 3.52 -0.18 7.13
C LEU A 39 3.43 -0.80 5.75
N HIS A 40 2.54 -1.79 5.60
CA HIS A 40 2.16 -2.31 4.29
C HIS A 40 1.11 -1.38 3.71
N VAL A 41 1.39 -0.82 2.54
CA VAL A 41 0.59 0.23 1.90
C VAL A 41 0.11 -0.28 0.55
N THR A 42 -1.18 -0.11 0.29
CA THR A 42 -1.81 -0.32 -1.01
C THR A 42 -2.45 0.97 -1.46
N ILE A 43 -2.31 1.30 -2.74
CA ILE A 43 -3.09 2.34 -3.41
C ILE A 43 -3.83 1.75 -4.60
N ASP A 44 -5.13 2.03 -4.68
CA ASP A 44 -5.89 1.83 -5.91
C ASP A 44 -5.58 2.96 -6.89
N THR A 45 -4.99 2.61 -8.03
CA THR A 45 -4.47 3.61 -8.99
C THR A 45 -5.56 4.38 -9.71
N CYS A 46 -6.80 3.88 -9.71
CA CYS A 46 -7.95 4.57 -10.28
C CYS A 46 -8.52 5.59 -9.27
N SER A 47 -8.98 5.12 -8.11
CA SER A 47 -9.64 5.95 -7.10
C SER A 47 -8.69 6.80 -6.25
N GLY A 48 -7.40 6.48 -6.24
CA GLY A 48 -6.43 7.10 -5.34
C GLY A 48 -6.62 6.70 -3.87
N PHE A 49 -7.46 5.70 -3.58
CA PHE A 49 -7.69 5.24 -2.22
C PHE A 49 -6.45 4.55 -1.67
N ILE A 50 -6.00 4.99 -0.49
CA ILE A 50 -4.82 4.45 0.20
C ILE A 50 -5.27 3.62 1.41
N MET A 51 -4.85 2.36 1.46
CA MET A 51 -4.99 1.47 2.62
C MET A 51 -3.61 1.18 3.20
N ALA A 52 -3.44 1.38 4.50
CA ALA A 52 -2.20 1.05 5.19
C ALA A 52 -2.47 0.21 6.43
N THR A 53 -1.70 -0.87 6.63
CA THR A 53 -1.77 -1.70 7.84
C THR A 53 -0.40 -1.86 8.48
N PRO A 54 -0.24 -1.57 9.78
CA PRO A 54 1.00 -1.82 10.49
C PRO A 54 1.19 -3.32 10.76
N GLN A 55 2.40 -3.81 10.53
CA GLN A 55 2.82 -5.20 10.73
C GLN A 55 4.16 -5.25 11.48
N ARG A 56 4.49 -6.40 12.07
CA ARG A 56 5.77 -6.63 12.76
C ARG A 56 6.92 -6.99 11.84
N GLY A 57 6.66 -7.23 10.56
CA GLY A 57 7.67 -7.57 9.58
C GLY A 57 7.16 -7.47 8.14
N GLU A 58 8.03 -7.89 7.23
CA GLU A 58 7.84 -7.70 5.78
C GLU A 58 7.64 -9.05 5.07
N THR A 59 7.57 -10.18 5.78
CA THR A 59 7.44 -11.50 5.15
C THR A 59 6.16 -11.65 4.33
N ALA A 60 6.12 -12.62 3.42
CA ALA A 60 4.95 -12.93 2.59
C ALA A 60 3.65 -13.11 3.39
N LYS A 61 3.73 -13.69 4.60
CA LYS A 61 2.60 -13.80 5.53
C LYS A 61 2.02 -12.44 5.91
N HIS A 62 2.86 -11.44 6.14
CA HIS A 62 2.43 -10.08 6.47
C HIS A 62 1.80 -9.39 5.27
N VAL A 63 2.38 -9.58 4.08
CA VAL A 63 1.82 -9.07 2.81
C VAL A 63 0.45 -9.66 2.55
N ILE A 64 0.28 -10.99 2.67
CA ILE A 64 -1.00 -11.66 2.49
C ILE A 64 -2.04 -11.18 3.52
N ASN A 65 -1.66 -11.03 4.79
CA ASN A 65 -2.53 -10.47 5.82
C ASN A 65 -2.99 -9.05 5.48
N HIS A 66 -2.10 -8.22 4.92
CA HIS A 66 -2.46 -6.90 4.42
C HIS A 66 -3.46 -7.01 3.25
N CYS A 67 -3.19 -7.85 2.24
CA CYS A 67 -4.10 -8.05 1.10
C CYS A 67 -5.51 -8.42 1.56
N ILE A 68 -5.65 -9.41 2.45
CA ILE A 68 -6.95 -9.87 2.96
C ILE A 68 -7.71 -8.72 3.64
N ARG A 69 -7.02 -7.91 4.45
CA ARG A 69 -7.62 -6.74 5.10
C ARG A 69 -8.06 -5.69 4.09
N THR A 70 -7.26 -5.46 3.05
CA THR A 70 -7.60 -4.50 1.98
C THR A 70 -8.76 -5.00 1.13
N PHE A 71 -8.87 -6.31 0.87
CA PHE A 71 -9.98 -6.90 0.12
C PHE A 71 -11.33 -6.69 0.81
N ALA A 72 -11.35 -6.74 2.14
CA ALA A 72 -12.56 -6.45 2.92
C ALA A 72 -13.02 -4.99 2.78
N SER A 73 -12.14 -4.05 2.41
CA SER A 73 -12.46 -2.63 2.28
C SER A 73 -12.71 -2.17 0.84
N LEU A 74 -11.93 -2.66 -0.13
CA LEU A 74 -11.94 -2.20 -1.52
C LEU A 74 -12.43 -3.26 -2.51
N GLY A 75 -12.68 -4.47 -2.05
CA GLY A 75 -12.88 -5.64 -2.91
C GLY A 75 -11.57 -6.17 -3.47
N ARG A 76 -11.68 -7.09 -4.43
CA ARG A 76 -10.53 -7.80 -5.00
C ARG A 76 -10.00 -7.07 -6.25
N PRO A 77 -8.68 -6.84 -6.37
CA PRO A 77 -8.10 -6.26 -7.57
C PRO A 77 -8.02 -7.25 -8.73
N LYS A 78 -7.98 -6.76 -9.97
CA LYS A 78 -7.61 -7.60 -11.13
C LYS A 78 -6.10 -7.79 -11.23
N GLU A 79 -5.34 -6.73 -10.94
CA GLU A 79 -3.88 -6.71 -11.02
C GLU A 79 -3.26 -6.07 -9.77
N ILE A 80 -2.20 -6.68 -9.25
CA ILE A 80 -1.36 -6.11 -8.19
C ILE A 80 0.03 -5.89 -8.77
N LYS A 81 0.56 -4.68 -8.59
CA LYS A 81 1.93 -4.31 -8.94
C LYS A 81 2.76 -4.12 -7.68
N THR A 82 3.90 -4.79 -7.60
CA THR A 82 4.84 -4.70 -6.47
C THR A 82 6.26 -4.52 -6.97
N ASP A 83 7.20 -4.22 -6.08
CA ASP A 83 8.62 -4.35 -6.39
C ASP A 83 9.07 -5.83 -6.40
N ASN A 84 10.36 -6.04 -6.68
CA ASN A 84 11.01 -7.36 -6.68
C ASN A 84 11.49 -7.80 -5.28
N GLY A 85 10.92 -7.26 -4.20
CA GLY A 85 11.29 -7.61 -2.85
C GLY A 85 11.06 -9.11 -2.56
N PRO A 86 11.86 -9.71 -1.66
CA PRO A 86 11.83 -11.16 -1.38
C PRO A 86 10.47 -11.67 -0.87
N ALA A 87 9.68 -10.80 -0.24
CA ALA A 87 8.32 -11.13 0.17
C ALA A 87 7.37 -11.28 -1.02
N TYR A 88 7.55 -10.43 -2.03
CA TYR A 88 6.70 -10.40 -3.21
C TYR A 88 7.07 -11.49 -4.22
N THR A 89 8.34 -11.88 -4.29
CA THR A 89 8.79 -12.99 -5.14
C THR A 89 8.57 -14.37 -4.52
N SER A 90 7.97 -14.44 -3.34
CA SER A 90 7.72 -15.71 -2.65
C SER A 90 6.67 -16.59 -3.35
N SER A 91 6.87 -17.90 -3.31
CA SER A 91 5.90 -18.89 -3.81
C SER A 91 4.55 -18.80 -3.08
N ALA A 92 4.57 -18.42 -1.79
CA ALA A 92 3.36 -18.22 -0.99
C ALA A 92 2.50 -17.08 -1.54
N LEU A 93 3.10 -15.94 -1.90
CA LEU A 93 2.34 -14.83 -2.49
C LEU A 93 1.85 -15.18 -3.90
N ALA A 94 2.68 -15.84 -4.71
CA ALA A 94 2.29 -16.29 -6.04
C ALA A 94 1.08 -17.25 -5.99
N ALA A 95 1.09 -18.22 -5.08
CA ALA A 95 -0.01 -19.14 -4.85
C ALA A 95 -1.28 -18.41 -4.39
N PHE A 96 -1.14 -17.44 -3.49
CA PHE A 96 -2.25 -16.58 -3.07
C PHE A 96 -2.84 -15.81 -4.26
N CYS A 97 -2.02 -15.10 -5.05
CA CYS A 97 -2.51 -14.37 -6.23
C CYS A 97 -3.23 -15.29 -7.21
N ASN A 98 -2.71 -16.48 -7.47
CA ASN A 98 -3.34 -17.48 -8.34
C ASN A 98 -4.69 -17.96 -7.79
N GLN A 99 -4.76 -18.31 -6.49
CA GLN A 99 -6.00 -18.75 -5.84
C GLN A 99 -7.10 -17.69 -5.92
N TRP A 100 -6.74 -16.42 -5.82
CA TRP A 100 -7.69 -15.32 -5.90
C TRP A 100 -7.94 -14.84 -7.33
N GLY A 101 -7.26 -15.38 -8.34
CA GLY A 101 -7.40 -14.97 -9.74
C GLY A 101 -6.87 -13.56 -10.00
N ILE A 102 -5.81 -13.16 -9.28
CA ILE A 102 -5.18 -11.85 -9.35
C ILE A 102 -3.91 -11.97 -10.19
N THR A 103 -3.74 -11.10 -11.18
CA THR A 103 -2.49 -11.02 -11.94
C THR A 103 -1.46 -10.25 -11.13
N HIS A 104 -0.38 -10.90 -10.71
CA HIS A 104 0.72 -10.25 -10.02
C HIS A 104 1.79 -9.84 -11.04
N LYS A 105 2.15 -8.56 -11.06
CA LYS A 105 3.22 -8.02 -11.90
C LYS A 105 4.28 -7.36 -11.05
N PHE A 106 5.53 -7.61 -11.42
CA PHE A 106 6.66 -6.91 -10.85
C PHE A 106 6.89 -5.59 -11.58
N GLY A 107 7.22 -4.56 -10.82
CA GLY A 107 7.70 -3.30 -11.36
C GLY A 107 9.05 -3.48 -12.03
N ILE A 108 9.25 -2.80 -13.16
CA ILE A 108 10.57 -2.71 -13.79
C ILE A 108 11.48 -1.91 -12.86
N PRO A 109 12.67 -2.41 -12.48
CA PRO A 109 13.65 -1.64 -11.73
C PRO A 109 13.94 -0.31 -12.44
N TRP A 110 14.06 0.80 -11.68
CA TRP A 110 14.36 2.14 -12.21
C TRP A 110 13.28 2.82 -13.07
N ASN A 111 12.09 2.23 -13.13
CA ASN A 111 10.94 2.85 -13.77
C ASN A 111 10.24 3.83 -12.84
N SER A 112 10.78 5.05 -12.79
CA SER A 112 10.34 6.13 -11.89
C SER A 112 8.84 6.43 -11.99
N GLN A 113 8.26 6.41 -13.18
CA GLN A 113 6.85 6.75 -13.36
C GLN A 113 5.88 5.70 -12.81
N GLY A 114 6.25 4.41 -12.89
CA GLY A 114 5.45 3.32 -12.34
C GLY A 114 5.43 3.30 -10.81
N GLN A 115 6.52 3.72 -10.17
CA GLN A 115 6.64 3.79 -8.71
C GLN A 115 6.17 5.14 -8.12
N ALA A 116 6.08 6.19 -8.95
CA ALA A 116 5.76 7.53 -8.46
C ALA A 116 4.34 7.67 -7.85
N ILE A 117 3.41 6.73 -8.09
CA ILE A 117 2.08 6.75 -7.46
C ILE A 117 2.19 6.25 -6.02
N ILE A 118 2.79 5.08 -5.80
CA ILE A 118 2.96 4.52 -4.45
C ILE A 118 3.97 5.32 -3.60
N GLU A 119 5.01 5.90 -4.21
CA GLU A 119 5.94 6.81 -3.51
C GLU A 119 5.22 8.04 -2.95
N ARG A 120 4.33 8.65 -3.73
CA ARG A 120 3.50 9.78 -3.27
C ARG A 120 2.52 9.33 -2.20
N ALA A 121 1.89 8.16 -2.35
CA ALA A 121 0.99 7.61 -1.34
C ALA A 121 1.72 7.44 0.01
N ASN A 122 2.94 6.92 -0.01
CA ASN A 122 3.79 6.79 1.18
C ASN A 122 4.11 8.14 1.82
N GLN A 123 4.43 9.17 1.01
CA GLN A 123 4.67 10.53 1.52
C GLN A 123 3.41 11.12 2.16
N THR A 124 2.25 11.00 1.52
CA THR A 124 0.96 11.46 2.03
C THR A 124 0.62 10.76 3.35
N LEU A 125 0.79 9.44 3.42
CA LEU A 125 0.56 8.66 4.63
C LEU A 125 1.46 9.13 5.78
N LYS A 126 2.77 9.26 5.54
CA LYS A 126 3.72 9.72 6.57
C LYS A 126 3.41 11.15 7.03
N PHE A 127 3.00 12.03 6.12
CA PHE A 127 2.60 13.39 6.46
C PHE A 127 1.34 13.41 7.36
N ALA A 128 0.32 12.63 7.01
CA ALA A 128 -0.89 12.50 7.82
C ALA A 128 -0.57 11.93 9.21
N LEU A 129 0.26 10.89 9.29
CA LEU A 129 0.71 10.29 10.56
C LEU A 129 1.44 11.29 11.46
N ARG A 130 2.36 12.10 10.90
CA ARG A 130 3.07 13.15 11.64
C ARG A 130 2.11 14.20 12.20
N LYS A 131 1.11 14.62 11.42
CA LYS A 131 0.09 15.56 11.89
C LYS A 131 -0.70 15.00 13.06
N VAL A 132 -1.18 13.76 12.95
CA VAL A 132 -1.94 13.11 14.03
C VAL A 132 -1.09 12.98 15.29
N GLN A 133 0.18 12.59 15.18
CA GLN A 133 1.08 12.54 16.34
C GLN A 133 1.35 13.92 16.96
N GLY A 134 1.57 14.95 16.14
CA GLY A 134 1.76 16.31 16.61
C GLY A 134 0.52 16.90 17.30
N SER A 135 -0.68 16.50 16.87
CA SER A 135 -1.94 16.88 17.50
C SER A 135 -2.19 16.16 18.84
N GLN A 136 -1.73 14.91 18.99
CA GLN A 136 -1.82 14.16 20.25
C GLN A 136 -0.87 14.70 21.34
N GLY A 137 0.22 15.37 20.94
CA GLY A 137 1.14 16.07 21.86
C GLY A 137 0.61 17.41 22.43
N LYS A 138 -0.64 17.78 22.12
CA LYS A 138 -1.33 18.98 22.65
C LYS A 138 -2.52 18.67 23.55
N ILE A 139 -2.72 17.42 23.95
CA ILE A 139 -3.66 17.07 25.01
C ILE A 139 -2.87 17.10 26.32
N THR A 140 -2.63 18.31 26.83
CA THR A 140 -2.24 18.49 28.23
C THR A 140 -3.46 18.08 29.06
N LEU A 141 -3.39 16.91 29.71
CA LEU A 141 -4.22 16.64 30.88
C LEU A 141 -3.73 17.60 31.97
N GLY A 142 -4.45 18.71 32.12
CA GLY A 142 -4.39 19.56 33.31
C GLY A 142 -5.19 18.94 34.45
#